data_AF-A0A934INI3-F1
#
_entry.id   AF-A0A934INI3-F1
#
_cell.length_a   1.000
_cell.length_b   1.000
_cell.length_c   1.000
_cell.angle_alpha   90.00
_cell.angle_beta   90.00
_cell.angle_gamma   90.00
#
_symmetry.space_group_name_H-M   'P 1'
#
loop_
_entity.id
_entity.type
_entity.pdbx_description
1 polymer ?
#
loop_
_entity_poly.entity_id
_entity_poly.type
_entity_poly.pdbx_seq_one_letter_code
_entity_poly.pdbx_strand_id
1 'polypeptide(L)'
;MRKVDVIVIGAGPAGMAAATHLAERGRDVVVVDDQRTPGGQIYRGAERNAASPARARILGADAARGAALIAAFRASGARYWPESRVWRVTAEREVSLTRNGRSETLGTPVVIAATGAMERPVPVPGWTLPGVMTAGALQTLLKGDGLVPAEPPVLVGSGPLLLLLANQLIAAGVAPAAIVETSVRPWAARGELSLVLEPVARRDLWRGLAMLAKLRRARVPHYRNATEIRIEGSRRAEAVSFVAGGRRQRIAASLFALHEGVIPAQQLSRSLGIAHDFDERHHAFGPRVDGRGESPIPGILFAGDCVRIAGAAAAEHAGRIAAISALRMLTADPALDAAALADEQRQLQAHARIQSLVDAVYPPPAMLAATPDETVICRCENVTAGELRAAVAAGCAGPNQAKSFLRVGMGPCQGRLCGPTVAGLIAEMQHRSVGDVGYFRIRAPLQPVTVGELADMQDA
;
A
#
# COMPACT_ATOMS: atom_id res chain seq x y z
N MET A 1 -30.54 -12.97 -2.85
CA MET A 1 -29.17 -12.62 -2.40
C MET A 1 -28.61 -13.62 -1.39
N ARG A 2 -27.41 -14.18 -1.59
CA ARG A 2 -26.74 -15.07 -0.61
C ARG A 2 -26.32 -14.27 0.63
N LYS A 3 -26.65 -14.77 1.82
CA LYS A 3 -26.29 -14.14 3.10
C LYS A 3 -25.22 -14.94 3.83
N VAL A 4 -24.30 -14.23 4.46
CA VAL A 4 -23.24 -14.75 5.34
C VAL A 4 -23.14 -13.83 6.55
N ASP A 5 -22.50 -14.25 7.63
CA ASP A 5 -22.38 -13.41 8.84
C ASP A 5 -21.39 -12.26 8.65
N VAL A 6 -20.25 -12.53 7.99
CA VAL A 6 -19.20 -11.53 7.78
C VAL A 6 -18.54 -11.70 6.42
N ILE A 7 -18.35 -10.58 5.71
CA ILE A 7 -17.50 -10.52 4.52
C ILE A 7 -16.22 -9.74 4.87
N VAL A 8 -15.07 -10.39 4.69
CA VAL A 8 -13.75 -9.74 4.80
C VAL A 8 -13.21 -9.47 3.40
N ILE A 9 -12.88 -8.22 3.11
CA ILE A 9 -12.33 -7.81 1.81
C ILE A 9 -10.82 -7.65 1.92
N GLY A 10 -10.08 -8.60 1.35
CA GLY A 10 -8.62 -8.68 1.38
C GLY A 10 -8.11 -9.77 2.31
N ALA A 11 -7.22 -10.63 1.80
CA ALA A 11 -6.56 -11.72 2.52
C ALA A 11 -5.09 -11.38 2.88
N GLY A 12 -4.84 -10.10 3.19
CA GLY A 12 -3.60 -9.67 3.84
C GLY A 12 -3.56 -10.05 5.33
N PRO A 13 -2.52 -9.62 6.07
CA PRO A 13 -2.37 -9.97 7.48
C PRO A 13 -3.58 -9.60 8.36
N ALA A 14 -4.14 -8.40 8.16
CA ALA A 14 -5.34 -7.95 8.87
C ALA A 14 -6.57 -8.82 8.55
N GLY A 15 -6.84 -9.05 7.27
CA GLY A 15 -8.00 -9.82 6.84
C GLY A 15 -7.93 -11.28 7.28
N MET A 16 -6.76 -11.93 7.15
CA MET A 16 -6.56 -13.29 7.64
C MET A 16 -6.75 -13.39 9.15
N ALA A 17 -6.17 -12.46 9.93
CA ALA A 17 -6.32 -12.45 11.37
C ALA A 17 -7.79 -12.22 11.80
N ALA A 18 -8.49 -11.30 11.13
CA ALA A 18 -9.90 -11.04 11.39
C ALA A 18 -10.77 -12.26 11.07
N ALA A 19 -10.59 -12.83 9.88
CA ALA A 19 -11.36 -13.99 9.42
C ALA A 19 -11.14 -15.22 10.29
N THR A 20 -9.89 -15.48 10.68
CA THR A 20 -9.53 -16.59 11.59
C THR A 20 -10.26 -16.44 12.92
N HIS A 21 -10.14 -15.26 13.55
CA HIS A 21 -10.74 -14.99 14.85
C HIS A 21 -12.27 -15.16 14.85
N LEU A 22 -12.93 -14.74 13.77
CA LEU A 22 -14.38 -14.85 13.59
C LEU A 22 -14.83 -16.29 13.33
N ALA A 23 -14.14 -17.01 12.43
CA ALA A 23 -14.50 -18.36 12.05
C ALA A 23 -14.30 -19.35 13.21
N GLU A 24 -13.23 -19.19 14.01
CA GLU A 24 -13.00 -19.98 15.23
C GLU A 24 -14.08 -19.77 16.29
N ARG A 25 -14.84 -18.67 16.22
CA ARG A 25 -16.02 -18.38 17.06
C ARG A 25 -17.35 -18.74 16.39
N GLY A 26 -17.29 -19.62 15.39
CA GLY A 26 -18.45 -20.22 14.73
C GLY A 26 -19.22 -19.26 13.83
N ARG A 27 -18.63 -18.13 13.41
CA ARG A 27 -19.27 -17.23 12.44
C ARG A 27 -19.10 -17.74 11.01
N ASP A 28 -20.11 -17.51 10.18
CA ASP A 28 -20.01 -17.78 8.75
C ASP A 28 -19.25 -16.69 8.00
N VAL A 29 -17.95 -16.90 7.76
CA VAL A 29 -17.04 -15.90 7.19
C VAL A 29 -16.68 -16.22 5.75
N VAL A 30 -16.82 -15.22 4.86
CA VAL A 30 -16.26 -15.24 3.50
C VAL A 30 -15.15 -14.20 3.39
N VAL A 31 -13.99 -14.62 2.91
CA VAL A 31 -12.87 -13.74 2.59
C VAL A 31 -12.72 -13.63 1.09
N VAL A 32 -12.88 -12.42 0.57
CA VAL A 32 -12.78 -12.11 -0.87
C VAL A 32 -11.45 -11.41 -1.13
N ASP A 33 -10.66 -11.92 -2.05
CA ASP A 33 -9.34 -11.36 -2.38
C ASP A 33 -9.05 -11.47 -3.88
N ASP A 34 -8.38 -10.46 -4.44
CA ASP A 34 -8.07 -10.42 -5.86
C ASP A 34 -6.88 -11.29 -6.27
N GLN A 35 -6.16 -11.88 -5.29
CA GLN A 35 -5.00 -12.72 -5.52
C GLN A 35 -5.35 -14.20 -5.49
N ARG A 36 -4.45 -15.01 -6.05
CA ARG A 36 -4.55 -16.48 -6.09
C ARG A 36 -4.36 -17.14 -4.72
N THR A 37 -3.53 -16.54 -3.88
CA THR A 37 -3.14 -17.11 -2.58
C THR A 37 -3.21 -16.05 -1.51
N PRO A 38 -3.60 -16.39 -0.27
CA PRO A 38 -3.61 -15.46 0.83
C PRO A 38 -2.19 -15.00 1.20
N GLY A 39 -2.09 -13.89 1.93
CA GLY A 39 -0.82 -13.30 2.37
C GLY A 39 -0.67 -11.81 2.05
N GLY A 40 -1.51 -11.28 1.17
CA GLY A 40 -1.41 -9.90 0.68
C GLY A 40 -0.03 -9.62 0.06
N GLN A 41 0.45 -8.38 0.14
CA GLN A 41 1.74 -8.00 -0.46
C GLN A 41 2.95 -8.46 0.35
N ILE A 42 2.85 -8.46 1.69
CA ILE A 42 3.98 -8.76 2.57
C ILE A 42 4.31 -10.26 2.55
N TYR A 43 3.30 -11.10 2.75
CA TYR A 43 3.43 -12.56 2.81
C TYR A 43 3.10 -13.24 1.47
N ARG A 44 3.20 -12.50 0.36
CA ARG A 44 2.92 -13.02 -0.98
C ARG A 44 3.72 -14.30 -1.25
N GLY A 45 3.01 -15.37 -1.60
CA GLY A 45 3.61 -16.67 -1.92
C GLY A 45 4.34 -17.33 -0.75
N ALA A 46 4.09 -16.92 0.50
CA ALA A 46 4.84 -17.39 1.68
C ALA A 46 4.81 -18.91 1.83
N GLU A 47 3.69 -19.59 1.53
CA GLU A 47 3.59 -21.06 1.55
C GLU A 47 4.61 -21.71 0.61
N ARG A 48 4.63 -21.29 -0.66
CA ARG A 48 5.59 -21.80 -1.65
C ARG A 48 7.03 -21.44 -1.29
N ASN A 49 7.23 -20.24 -0.78
CA ASN A 49 8.55 -19.72 -0.42
C ASN A 49 9.14 -20.45 0.80
N ALA A 50 8.30 -20.80 1.78
CA ALA A 50 8.70 -21.57 2.97
C ALA A 50 9.01 -23.03 2.63
N ALA A 51 8.33 -23.61 1.63
CA ALA A 51 8.59 -24.96 1.15
C ALA A 51 9.92 -25.12 0.40
N SER A 52 10.62 -24.03 0.08
CA SER A 52 11.90 -24.06 -0.64
C SER A 52 13.03 -23.41 0.18
N PRO A 53 14.05 -24.16 0.64
CA PRO A 53 15.16 -23.60 1.41
C PRO A 53 15.89 -22.44 0.71
N ALA A 54 16.06 -22.54 -0.61
CA ALA A 54 16.69 -21.49 -1.41
C ALA A 54 15.87 -20.19 -1.39
N ARG A 55 14.55 -20.28 -1.55
CA ARG A 55 13.65 -19.12 -1.54
C ARG A 55 13.49 -18.54 -0.14
N ALA A 56 13.39 -19.39 0.88
CA ALA A 56 13.36 -18.97 2.28
C ALA A 56 14.61 -18.15 2.65
N ARG A 57 15.80 -18.56 2.17
CA ARG A 57 17.05 -17.80 2.37
C ARG A 57 17.04 -16.44 1.68
N ILE A 58 16.43 -16.33 0.49
CA ILE A 58 16.31 -15.06 -0.23
C ILE A 58 15.35 -14.10 0.49
N LEU A 59 14.21 -14.60 0.94
CA LEU A 59 13.10 -13.77 1.42
C LEU A 59 13.12 -13.50 2.93
N GLY A 60 13.79 -14.34 3.70
CA GLY A 60 14.04 -14.14 5.13
C GLY A 60 12.86 -14.50 6.05
N ALA A 61 12.97 -14.08 7.32
CA ALA A 61 12.09 -14.51 8.42
C ALA A 61 10.62 -14.12 8.28
N ASP A 62 10.30 -13.06 7.51
CA ASP A 62 8.91 -12.63 7.29
C ASP A 62 8.11 -13.72 6.53
N ALA A 63 8.76 -14.55 5.73
CA ALA A 63 8.13 -15.66 5.05
C ALA A 63 7.63 -16.73 6.03
N ALA A 64 8.36 -17.00 7.12
CA ALA A 64 7.96 -17.97 8.13
C ALA A 64 6.76 -17.49 8.96
N ARG A 65 6.77 -16.21 9.38
CA ARG A 65 5.61 -15.59 10.05
C ARG A 65 4.37 -15.62 9.15
N GLY A 66 4.55 -15.27 7.88
CA GLY A 66 3.48 -15.32 6.88
C GLY A 66 2.92 -16.73 6.69
N ALA A 67 3.78 -17.75 6.60
CA ALA A 67 3.36 -19.13 6.47
C ALA A 67 2.54 -19.60 7.68
N ALA A 68 2.94 -19.24 8.90
CA ALA A 68 2.19 -19.56 10.11
C ALA A 68 0.80 -18.91 10.12
N LEU A 69 0.70 -17.64 9.76
CA LEU A 69 -0.59 -16.92 9.69
C LEU A 69 -1.50 -17.51 8.62
N ILE A 70 -0.96 -17.86 7.45
CA ILE A 70 -1.73 -18.49 6.37
C ILE A 70 -2.21 -19.88 6.79
N ALA A 71 -1.37 -20.67 7.46
CA ALA A 71 -1.75 -21.99 7.96
C ALA A 71 -2.92 -21.90 8.95
N ALA A 72 -2.86 -20.97 9.90
CA ALA A 72 -3.96 -20.70 10.83
C ALA A 72 -5.24 -20.27 10.09
N PHE A 73 -5.12 -19.35 9.12
CA PHE A 73 -6.25 -18.92 8.31
C PHE A 73 -6.91 -20.07 7.54
N ARG A 74 -6.12 -20.94 6.91
CA ARG A 74 -6.64 -22.12 6.19
C ARG A 74 -7.33 -23.12 7.12
N ALA A 75 -6.84 -23.28 8.35
CA ALA A 75 -7.41 -24.19 9.35
C ALA A 75 -8.67 -23.63 10.04
N SER A 76 -8.93 -22.33 9.93
CA SER A 76 -9.97 -21.62 10.71
C SER A 76 -11.42 -21.97 10.33
N GLY A 77 -11.66 -22.52 9.16
CA GLY A 77 -13.00 -22.74 8.59
C GLY A 77 -13.57 -21.55 7.81
N ALA A 78 -12.89 -20.40 7.77
CA ALA A 78 -13.28 -19.29 6.90
C ALA A 78 -13.22 -19.68 5.41
N ARG A 79 -14.23 -19.30 4.62
CA ARG A 79 -14.25 -19.58 3.18
C ARG A 79 -13.43 -18.55 2.41
N TYR A 80 -12.32 -18.98 1.85
CA TYR A 80 -11.47 -18.13 1.00
C TYR A 80 -11.90 -18.17 -0.46
N TRP A 81 -12.21 -17.02 -1.03
CA TRP A 81 -12.55 -16.82 -2.44
C TRP A 81 -11.41 -16.06 -3.12
N PRO A 82 -10.42 -16.77 -3.69
CA PRO A 82 -9.33 -16.15 -4.44
C PRO A 82 -9.82 -15.60 -5.77
N GLU A 83 -8.98 -14.78 -6.41
CA GLU A 83 -9.22 -14.19 -7.74
C GLU A 83 -10.62 -13.56 -7.88
N SER A 84 -11.09 -12.97 -6.79
CA SER A 84 -12.43 -12.40 -6.65
C SER A 84 -12.33 -10.90 -6.40
N ARG A 85 -12.84 -10.12 -7.35
CA ARG A 85 -12.65 -8.66 -7.40
C ARG A 85 -13.89 -7.93 -6.89
N VAL A 86 -13.81 -7.33 -5.70
CA VAL A 86 -14.87 -6.45 -5.21
C VAL A 86 -14.85 -5.14 -5.99
N TRP A 87 -15.98 -4.80 -6.62
CA TRP A 87 -16.11 -3.57 -7.40
C TRP A 87 -17.15 -2.61 -6.81
N ARG A 88 -18.02 -3.04 -5.89
CA ARG A 88 -18.93 -2.16 -5.16
C ARG A 88 -19.21 -2.67 -3.76
N VAL A 89 -19.30 -1.74 -2.82
CA VAL A 89 -19.87 -1.95 -1.47
C VAL A 89 -20.84 -0.82 -1.20
N THR A 90 -22.03 -1.13 -0.68
CA THR A 90 -23.07 -0.16 -0.34
C THR A 90 -23.14 0.10 1.17
N ALA A 91 -23.88 1.13 1.59
CA ALA A 91 -24.11 1.42 3.00
C ALA A 91 -24.97 0.35 3.68
N GLU A 92 -25.77 -0.37 2.90
CA GLU A 92 -26.61 -1.50 3.31
C GLU A 92 -25.80 -2.80 3.49
N ARG A 93 -24.47 -2.75 3.28
CA ARG A 93 -23.52 -3.87 3.38
C ARG A 93 -23.76 -4.94 2.31
N GLU A 94 -24.16 -4.51 1.13
CA GLU A 94 -24.13 -5.33 -0.07
C GLU A 94 -22.75 -5.23 -0.72
N VAL A 95 -22.13 -6.37 -0.98
CA VAL A 95 -20.81 -6.47 -1.61
C VAL A 95 -20.98 -7.10 -2.98
N SER A 96 -20.82 -6.31 -4.03
CA SER A 96 -20.81 -6.80 -5.41
C SER A 96 -19.38 -7.06 -5.87
N LEU A 97 -19.15 -8.27 -6.35
CA LEU A 97 -17.85 -8.77 -6.74
C LEU A 97 -17.93 -9.56 -8.04
N THR A 98 -16.79 -9.67 -8.71
CA THR A 98 -16.62 -10.54 -9.87
C THR A 98 -15.76 -11.73 -9.50
N ARG A 99 -16.22 -12.93 -9.82
CA ARG A 99 -15.52 -14.19 -9.58
C ARG A 99 -15.80 -15.14 -10.75
N ASN A 100 -14.75 -15.79 -11.26
CA ASN A 100 -14.85 -16.69 -12.42
C ASN A 100 -15.55 -16.06 -13.64
N GLY A 101 -15.30 -14.76 -13.89
CA GLY A 101 -15.90 -14.02 -15.00
C GLY A 101 -17.39 -13.69 -14.83
N ARG A 102 -17.98 -13.91 -13.65
CA ARG A 102 -19.38 -13.60 -13.34
C ARG A 102 -19.47 -12.63 -12.18
N SER A 103 -20.41 -11.70 -12.20
CA SER A 103 -20.68 -10.86 -11.04
C SER A 103 -21.77 -11.43 -10.16
N GLU A 104 -21.58 -11.32 -8.85
CA GLU A 104 -22.55 -11.68 -7.83
C GLU A 104 -22.59 -10.62 -6.73
N THR A 105 -23.72 -10.52 -6.03
CA THR A 105 -23.86 -9.66 -4.84
C THR A 105 -24.14 -10.50 -3.62
N LEU A 106 -23.37 -10.27 -2.56
CA LEU A 106 -23.54 -10.88 -1.25
C LEU A 106 -24.06 -9.85 -0.25
N GLY A 107 -24.99 -10.25 0.60
CA GLY A 107 -25.45 -9.46 1.73
C GLY A 107 -24.85 -9.96 3.03
N THR A 108 -24.50 -9.04 3.94
CA THR A 108 -23.94 -9.38 5.25
C THR A 108 -24.33 -8.35 6.30
N PRO A 109 -24.52 -8.73 7.57
CA PRO A 109 -24.66 -7.76 8.66
C PRO A 109 -23.35 -7.02 8.96
N VAL A 110 -22.17 -7.58 8.60
CA VAL A 110 -20.87 -6.93 8.82
C VAL A 110 -19.91 -7.10 7.63
N VAL A 111 -19.24 -6.01 7.24
CA VAL A 111 -18.12 -5.97 6.29
C VAL A 111 -16.86 -5.51 7.01
N ILE A 112 -15.75 -6.25 6.86
CA ILE A 112 -14.42 -5.81 7.29
C ILE A 112 -13.56 -5.56 6.05
N ALA A 113 -13.27 -4.29 5.77
CA ALA A 113 -12.38 -3.87 4.71
C ALA A 113 -10.91 -3.92 5.17
N ALA A 114 -10.16 -4.89 4.66
CA ALA A 114 -8.73 -5.08 4.91
C ALA A 114 -7.91 -4.90 3.61
N THR A 115 -8.22 -3.83 2.87
CA THR A 115 -7.74 -3.60 1.50
C THR A 115 -6.26 -3.15 1.41
N GLY A 116 -5.61 -2.94 2.56
CA GLY A 116 -4.18 -2.68 2.64
C GLY A 116 -3.76 -1.31 2.10
N ALA A 117 -2.53 -1.25 1.59
CA ALA A 117 -1.91 -0.03 1.07
C ALA A 117 -1.39 -0.24 -0.35
N MET A 118 -1.13 0.87 -1.02
CA MET A 118 -0.49 0.90 -2.33
C MET A 118 0.80 1.70 -2.26
N GLU A 119 1.70 1.44 -3.21
CA GLU A 119 2.93 2.21 -3.31
C GLU A 119 2.64 3.65 -3.70
N ARG A 120 3.37 4.58 -3.08
CA ARG A 120 3.23 6.01 -3.37
C ARG A 120 3.65 6.25 -4.83
N PRO A 121 2.83 6.95 -5.63
CA PRO A 121 3.22 7.39 -6.96
C PRO A 121 4.38 8.40 -6.90
N VAL A 122 5.37 8.22 -7.78
CA VAL A 122 6.61 9.03 -7.81
C VAL A 122 6.82 9.61 -9.21
N PRO A 123 6.10 10.67 -9.59
CA PRO A 123 6.26 11.26 -10.91
C PRO A 123 7.60 12.01 -10.97
N VAL A 124 8.57 11.40 -11.64
CA VAL A 124 9.83 12.02 -12.06
C VAL A 124 9.89 12.00 -13.58
N PRO A 125 10.59 12.94 -14.25
CA PRO A 125 10.77 12.86 -15.69
C PRO A 125 11.22 11.46 -16.14
N GLY A 126 10.49 10.88 -17.09
CA GLY A 126 10.75 9.52 -17.61
C GLY A 126 10.20 8.35 -16.80
N TRP A 127 9.49 8.56 -15.68
CA TRP A 127 8.96 7.45 -14.85
C TRP A 127 7.92 6.55 -15.55
N THR A 128 7.38 6.98 -16.70
CA THR A 128 6.43 6.22 -17.53
C THR A 128 7.11 5.39 -18.61
N LEU A 129 8.42 5.51 -18.80
CA LEU A 129 9.16 4.77 -19.83
C LEU A 129 9.13 3.26 -19.55
N PRO A 130 9.02 2.41 -20.59
CA PRO A 130 9.29 0.98 -20.47
C PRO A 130 10.67 0.73 -19.83
N GLY A 131 10.73 -0.16 -18.84
CA GLY A 131 11.93 -0.35 -18.01
C GLY A 131 11.85 0.35 -16.65
N VAL A 132 10.83 1.20 -16.41
CA VAL A 132 10.53 1.73 -15.08
C VAL A 132 9.37 0.97 -14.46
N MET A 133 9.54 0.55 -13.22
CA MET A 133 8.47 0.01 -12.38
C MET A 133 8.66 0.44 -10.94
N THR A 134 7.73 0.05 -10.07
CA THR A 134 7.89 0.31 -8.65
C THR A 134 8.69 -0.80 -7.96
N ALA A 135 9.33 -0.50 -6.83
CA ALA A 135 10.06 -1.52 -6.07
C ALA A 135 9.12 -2.61 -5.54
N GLY A 136 7.89 -2.26 -5.16
CA GLY A 136 6.85 -3.21 -4.80
C GLY A 136 6.45 -4.15 -5.95
N ALA A 137 6.40 -3.65 -7.19
CA ALA A 137 6.13 -4.48 -8.37
C ALA A 137 7.28 -5.47 -8.63
N LEU A 138 8.52 -5.01 -8.57
CA LEU A 138 9.69 -5.89 -8.70
C LEU A 138 9.73 -6.94 -7.58
N GLN A 139 9.46 -6.55 -6.33
CA GLN A 139 9.39 -7.47 -5.21
C GLN A 139 8.23 -8.48 -5.37
N THR A 140 7.11 -8.06 -5.95
CA THR A 140 5.97 -8.93 -6.25
C THR A 140 6.36 -10.04 -7.20
N LEU A 141 7.08 -9.74 -8.28
CA LEU A 141 7.60 -10.73 -9.23
C LEU A 141 8.57 -11.71 -8.56
N LEU A 142 9.46 -11.19 -7.70
CA LEU A 142 10.42 -11.99 -6.95
C LEU A 142 9.75 -12.95 -5.95
N LYS A 143 8.85 -12.43 -5.11
CA LYS A 143 8.13 -13.23 -4.09
C LYS A 143 7.10 -14.17 -4.72
N GLY A 144 6.35 -13.63 -5.67
CA GLY A 144 5.19 -14.24 -6.31
C GLY A 144 5.59 -15.38 -7.22
N ASP A 145 6.58 -15.19 -8.09
CA ASP A 145 6.95 -16.19 -9.11
C ASP A 145 8.43 -16.61 -8.99
N GLY A 146 9.27 -15.83 -8.31
CA GLY A 146 10.72 -16.06 -8.29
C GLY A 146 11.43 -15.48 -9.49
N LEU A 147 10.77 -14.58 -10.21
CA LEU A 147 11.37 -13.89 -11.32
C LEU A 147 12.40 -12.89 -10.80
N VAL A 148 13.60 -13.01 -11.32
CA VAL A 148 14.72 -12.11 -11.06
C VAL A 148 15.03 -11.32 -12.33
N PRO A 149 15.43 -10.05 -12.23
CA PRO A 149 15.90 -9.30 -13.39
C PRO A 149 17.06 -10.01 -14.08
N ALA A 150 17.07 -9.98 -15.42
CA ALA A 150 18.21 -10.46 -16.20
C ALA A 150 19.43 -9.53 -16.04
N GLU A 151 19.18 -8.24 -15.84
CA GLU A 151 20.20 -7.20 -15.66
C GLU A 151 20.06 -6.53 -14.28
N PRO A 152 21.17 -6.09 -13.65
CA PRO A 152 21.14 -5.34 -12.41
C PRO A 152 20.24 -4.10 -12.46
N PRO A 153 19.18 -4.01 -11.64
CA PRO A 153 18.33 -2.83 -11.60
C PRO A 153 19.02 -1.68 -10.83
N VAL A 154 18.58 -0.46 -11.08
CA VAL A 154 18.82 0.68 -10.18
C VAL A 154 17.59 0.91 -9.31
N LEU A 155 17.80 0.91 -7.99
CA LEU A 155 16.74 1.16 -7.02
C LEU A 155 16.76 2.64 -6.63
N VAL A 156 15.61 3.32 -6.70
CA VAL A 156 15.53 4.78 -6.57
C VAL A 156 14.41 5.18 -5.60
N GLY A 157 14.70 6.11 -4.70
CA GLY A 157 13.72 6.77 -3.83
C GLY A 157 14.02 6.61 -2.34
N SER A 158 13.02 6.44 -1.50
CA SER A 158 13.15 6.39 -0.03
C SER A 158 12.40 5.22 0.58
N GLY A 159 12.91 4.72 1.72
CA GLY A 159 12.20 3.78 2.56
C GLY A 159 12.95 2.47 2.79
N PRO A 160 12.56 1.71 3.83
CA PRO A 160 13.21 0.45 4.19
C PRO A 160 13.06 -0.64 3.12
N LEU A 161 12.06 -0.53 2.24
CA LEU A 161 11.83 -1.49 1.16
C LEU A 161 12.99 -1.53 0.17
N LEU A 162 13.63 -0.39 -0.15
CA LEU A 162 14.77 -0.36 -1.07
C LEU A 162 15.91 -1.22 -0.55
N LEU A 163 16.22 -1.06 0.74
CA LEU A 163 17.25 -1.83 1.42
C LEU A 163 16.90 -3.34 1.48
N LEU A 164 15.63 -3.66 1.74
CA LEU A 164 15.12 -5.04 1.73
C LEU A 164 15.25 -5.68 0.36
N LEU A 165 14.73 -5.03 -0.68
CA LEU A 165 14.74 -5.53 -2.03
C LEU A 165 16.17 -5.72 -2.54
N ALA A 166 17.07 -4.76 -2.26
CA ALA A 166 18.47 -4.90 -2.63
C ALA A 166 19.13 -6.14 -2.01
N ASN A 167 18.83 -6.42 -0.74
CA ASN A 167 19.35 -7.59 -0.04
C ASN A 167 18.79 -8.91 -0.58
N GLN A 168 17.52 -8.91 -1.00
CA GLN A 168 16.86 -10.04 -1.65
C GLN A 168 17.47 -10.30 -3.04
N LEU A 169 17.68 -9.24 -3.83
CA LEU A 169 18.32 -9.31 -5.14
C LEU A 169 19.77 -9.82 -5.07
N ILE A 170 20.56 -9.34 -4.09
CA ILE A 170 21.90 -9.90 -3.82
C ILE A 170 21.81 -11.39 -3.46
N ALA A 171 20.84 -11.79 -2.63
CA ALA A 171 20.67 -13.20 -2.27
C ALA A 171 20.27 -14.06 -3.48
N ALA A 172 19.56 -13.47 -4.45
CA ALA A 172 19.14 -14.10 -5.68
C ALA A 172 20.21 -14.07 -6.80
N GLY A 173 21.41 -13.54 -6.51
CA GLY A 173 22.54 -13.51 -7.44
C GLY A 173 22.60 -12.30 -8.37
N VAL A 174 21.68 -11.35 -8.26
CA VAL A 174 21.61 -10.15 -9.11
C VAL A 174 21.75 -8.91 -8.24
N ALA A 175 22.97 -8.57 -7.84
CA ALA A 175 23.20 -7.35 -7.05
C ALA A 175 22.73 -6.11 -7.84
N PRO A 176 21.96 -5.18 -7.24
CA PRO A 176 21.57 -3.95 -7.91
C PRO A 176 22.77 -3.13 -8.38
N ALA A 177 22.62 -2.43 -9.50
CA ALA A 177 23.67 -1.55 -10.04
C ALA A 177 23.94 -0.36 -9.11
N ALA A 178 22.90 0.17 -8.45
CA ALA A 178 23.01 1.18 -7.40
C ALA A 178 21.71 1.29 -6.59
N ILE A 179 21.83 1.91 -5.42
CA ILE A 179 20.72 2.51 -4.67
C ILE A 179 20.90 4.04 -4.73
N VAL A 180 19.86 4.73 -5.20
CA VAL A 180 19.77 6.19 -5.27
C VAL A 180 18.71 6.64 -4.26
N GLU A 181 19.15 6.91 -3.03
CA GLU A 181 18.29 7.24 -1.89
C GLU A 181 17.96 8.73 -1.85
N THR A 182 16.66 9.09 -1.88
CA THR A 182 16.15 10.47 -1.91
C THR A 182 15.93 11.06 -0.51
N SER A 183 15.85 10.22 0.53
CA SER A 183 15.60 10.67 1.91
C SER A 183 16.70 11.61 2.40
N VAL A 184 16.30 12.78 2.92
CA VAL A 184 17.19 13.70 3.64
C VAL A 184 17.18 13.30 5.10
N ARG A 185 18.33 12.84 5.63
CA ARG A 185 18.45 12.36 7.01
C ARG A 185 18.23 13.49 8.04
N PRO A 186 17.13 13.52 8.82
CA PRO A 186 16.90 14.52 9.86
C PRO A 186 17.09 13.96 11.28
N TRP A 187 17.80 12.84 11.44
CA TRP A 187 17.88 12.12 12.73
C TRP A 187 18.45 12.97 13.88
N ALA A 188 19.22 14.02 13.57
CA ALA A 188 19.79 14.91 14.57
C ALA A 188 18.79 15.94 15.15
N ALA A 189 17.55 16.04 14.64
CA ALA A 189 16.69 17.19 14.91
C ALA A 189 15.41 16.92 15.72
N ARG A 190 15.05 15.68 16.09
CA ARG A 190 13.68 15.39 16.58
C ARG A 190 13.49 14.52 17.83
N GLY A 191 14.47 14.39 18.73
CA GLY A 191 14.21 13.85 20.09
C GLY A 191 13.73 12.39 20.16
N GLU A 192 13.71 11.66 19.04
CA GLU A 192 13.19 10.28 18.95
C GLU A 192 14.21 9.20 19.35
N LEU A 193 15.39 9.59 19.87
CA LEU A 193 16.42 8.65 20.32
C LEU A 193 15.92 7.70 21.42
N SER A 194 14.94 8.14 22.23
CA SER A 194 14.32 7.32 23.28
C SER A 194 13.58 6.10 22.72
N LEU A 195 13.06 6.17 21.49
CA LEU A 195 12.37 5.05 20.84
C LEU A 195 13.34 3.93 20.41
N VAL A 196 14.63 4.24 20.24
CA VAL A 196 15.67 3.24 19.92
C VAL A 196 15.95 2.31 21.11
N LEU A 197 15.56 2.71 22.33
CA LEU A 197 15.77 1.92 23.53
C LEU A 197 14.79 0.74 23.65
N GLU A 198 13.64 0.77 22.96
CA GLU A 198 12.64 -0.29 22.95
C GLU A 198 13.20 -1.61 22.36
N PRO A 199 13.03 -2.76 23.04
CA PRO A 199 13.61 -4.04 22.59
C PRO A 199 13.20 -4.44 21.17
N VAL A 200 11.96 -4.16 20.77
CA VAL A 200 11.46 -4.49 19.43
C VAL A 200 12.12 -3.60 18.36
N ALA A 201 12.31 -2.31 18.65
CA ALA A 201 13.02 -1.39 17.76
C ALA A 201 14.49 -1.78 17.57
N ARG A 202 15.15 -2.33 18.61
CA ARG A 202 16.52 -2.83 18.51
C ARG A 202 16.64 -3.97 17.50
N ARG A 203 15.71 -4.92 17.48
CA ARG A 203 15.73 -6.04 16.53
C ARG A 203 15.70 -5.54 15.08
N ASP A 204 14.79 -4.61 14.79
CA ASP A 204 14.63 -4.08 13.44
C ASP A 204 15.81 -3.17 13.04
N LEU A 205 16.41 -2.45 14.00
CA LEU A 205 17.65 -1.71 13.80
C LEU A 205 18.82 -2.64 13.44
N TRP A 206 19.02 -3.73 14.19
CA TRP A 206 20.05 -4.73 13.89
C TRP A 206 19.84 -5.37 12.52
N ARG A 207 18.58 -5.67 12.15
CA ARG A 207 18.22 -6.14 10.82
C ARG A 207 18.63 -5.13 9.74
N GLY A 208 18.34 -3.85 9.93
CA GLY A 208 18.76 -2.78 9.03
C GLY A 208 20.28 -2.66 8.90
N LEU A 209 21.01 -2.72 10.01
CA LEU A 209 22.49 -2.69 10.00
C LEU A 209 23.10 -3.89 9.27
N ALA A 210 22.56 -5.10 9.49
CA ALA A 210 22.99 -6.30 8.78
C ALA A 210 22.77 -6.18 7.26
N MET A 211 21.62 -5.61 6.86
CA MET A 211 21.29 -5.36 5.47
C MET A 211 22.23 -4.33 4.82
N LEU A 212 22.64 -3.28 5.55
CA LEU A 212 23.65 -2.32 5.09
C LEU A 212 25.04 -2.95 4.96
N ALA A 213 25.43 -3.81 5.91
CA ALA A 213 26.72 -4.50 5.86
C ALA A 213 26.80 -5.43 4.65
N LYS A 214 25.71 -6.14 4.33
CA LYS A 214 25.63 -7.00 3.14
C LYS A 214 25.72 -6.19 1.84
N LEU A 215 25.09 -5.03 1.74
CA LEU A 215 25.25 -4.11 0.60
C LEU A 215 26.71 -3.70 0.39
N ARG A 216 27.39 -3.29 1.47
CA ARG A 216 28.81 -2.89 1.40
C ARG A 216 29.69 -4.05 0.93
N ARG A 217 29.45 -5.26 1.44
CA ARG A 217 30.19 -6.46 1.03
C ARG A 217 29.97 -6.79 -0.45
N ALA A 218 28.74 -6.61 -0.94
CA ALA A 218 28.40 -6.79 -2.36
C ALA A 218 28.86 -5.61 -3.24
N ARG A 219 29.50 -4.58 -2.67
CA ARG A 219 30.00 -3.38 -3.37
C ARG A 219 28.92 -2.63 -4.15
N VAL A 220 27.67 -2.69 -3.69
CA VAL A 220 26.57 -1.92 -4.31
C VAL A 220 26.74 -0.44 -3.98
N PRO A 221 26.91 0.45 -4.97
CA PRO A 221 26.93 1.89 -4.76
C PRO A 221 25.64 2.37 -4.10
N HIS A 222 25.77 3.20 -3.05
CA HIS A 222 24.63 3.77 -2.36
C HIS A 222 24.79 5.29 -2.26
N TYR A 223 24.11 5.98 -3.16
CA TYR A 223 23.99 7.44 -3.20
C TYR A 223 22.88 7.88 -2.26
N ARG A 224 23.13 8.91 -1.45
CA ARG A 224 22.16 9.42 -0.46
C ARG A 224 21.86 10.89 -0.71
N ASN A 225 20.71 11.34 -0.22
CA ASN A 225 20.19 12.69 -0.42
C ASN A 225 20.15 13.07 -1.91
N ALA A 226 19.73 12.12 -2.75
CA ALA A 226 19.68 12.32 -4.18
C ALA A 226 18.51 13.24 -4.57
N THR A 227 18.76 14.21 -5.44
CA THR A 227 17.76 15.17 -5.93
C THR A 227 17.78 15.25 -7.45
N GLU A 228 16.80 15.95 -8.03
CA GLU A 228 16.67 16.14 -9.49
C GLU A 228 16.73 14.82 -10.27
N ILE A 229 16.02 13.81 -9.76
CA ILE A 229 15.97 12.49 -10.37
C ILE A 229 15.29 12.61 -11.74
N ARG A 230 15.95 12.11 -12.78
CA ARG A 230 15.40 11.97 -14.14
C ARG A 230 15.75 10.59 -14.67
N ILE A 231 14.75 9.86 -15.13
CA ILE A 231 14.94 8.67 -15.96
C ILE A 231 15.07 9.14 -17.41
N GLU A 232 16.17 8.79 -18.05
CA GLU A 232 16.49 9.15 -19.42
C GLU A 232 16.11 8.02 -20.37
N GLY A 233 15.63 8.39 -21.55
CA GLY A 233 15.29 7.45 -22.62
C GLY A 233 14.28 8.03 -23.59
N SER A 234 14.26 7.49 -24.81
CA SER A 234 13.30 7.88 -25.86
C SER A 234 12.15 6.87 -25.98
N ARG A 235 12.48 5.60 -26.24
CA ARG A 235 11.52 4.49 -26.37
C ARG A 235 11.43 3.60 -25.14
N ARG A 236 12.49 3.56 -24.35
CA ARG A 236 12.63 2.80 -23.10
C ARG A 236 13.64 3.52 -22.20
N ALA A 237 13.67 3.18 -20.92
CA ALA A 237 14.64 3.71 -19.98
C ALA A 237 16.06 3.20 -20.32
N GLU A 238 17.04 4.11 -20.27
CA GLU A 238 18.44 3.86 -20.65
C GLU A 238 19.43 4.33 -19.58
N ALA A 239 19.05 5.33 -18.78
CA ALA A 239 19.86 5.81 -17.66
C ALA A 239 19.00 6.52 -16.61
N VAL A 240 19.59 6.72 -15.42
CA VAL A 240 19.11 7.71 -14.45
C VAL A 240 20.16 8.79 -14.26
N SER A 241 19.75 10.05 -14.28
CA SER A 241 20.55 11.19 -13.83
C SER A 241 19.97 11.82 -12.57
N PHE A 242 20.86 12.30 -11.71
CA PHE A 242 20.53 12.86 -10.40
C PHE A 242 21.68 13.71 -9.86
N VAL A 243 21.42 14.51 -8.82
CA VAL A 243 22.47 15.12 -7.99
C VAL A 243 22.66 14.31 -6.74
N ALA A 244 23.90 14.00 -6.39
CA ALA A 244 24.24 13.51 -5.06
C ALA A 244 25.59 14.10 -4.63
N GLY A 245 25.68 14.55 -3.37
CA GLY A 245 26.89 15.19 -2.84
C GLY A 245 27.33 16.42 -3.64
N GLY A 246 26.37 17.20 -4.16
CA GLY A 246 26.62 18.40 -4.97
C GLY A 246 27.14 18.14 -6.39
N ARG A 247 27.18 16.88 -6.85
CA ARG A 247 27.66 16.52 -8.19
C ARG A 247 26.56 15.84 -9.00
N ARG A 248 26.46 16.19 -10.29
CA ARG A 248 25.63 15.43 -11.24
C ARG A 248 26.22 14.03 -11.41
N GLN A 249 25.37 13.03 -11.28
CA GLN A 249 25.67 11.62 -11.52
C GLN A 249 24.80 11.13 -12.67
N ARG A 250 25.29 10.10 -13.38
CA ARG A 250 24.54 9.38 -14.41
C ARG A 250 24.88 7.90 -14.34
N ILE A 251 23.87 7.05 -14.29
CA ILE A 251 24.02 5.59 -14.25
C ILE A 251 23.22 4.99 -15.40
N ALA A 252 23.91 4.30 -16.32
CA ALA A 252 23.26 3.56 -17.40
C ALA A 252 22.65 2.26 -16.85
N ALA A 253 21.38 2.01 -17.17
CA ALA A 253 20.66 0.79 -16.82
C ALA A 253 19.37 0.68 -17.65
N SER A 254 18.83 -0.53 -17.76
CA SER A 254 17.59 -0.82 -18.50
C SER A 254 16.37 -0.97 -17.58
N LEU A 255 16.59 -1.17 -16.27
CA LEU A 255 15.55 -1.42 -15.28
C LEU A 255 15.71 -0.50 -14.05
N PHE A 256 14.66 0.24 -13.74
CA PHE A 256 14.58 1.15 -12.60
C PHE A 256 13.39 0.80 -11.73
N ALA A 257 13.62 0.71 -10.42
CA ALA A 257 12.60 0.43 -9.44
C ALA A 257 12.41 1.63 -8.50
N LEU A 258 11.30 2.35 -8.64
CA LEU A 258 10.98 3.55 -7.87
C LEU A 258 10.21 3.19 -6.58
N HIS A 259 10.52 3.86 -5.48
CA HIS A 259 9.79 3.72 -4.21
C HIS A 259 9.88 4.97 -3.36
N GLU A 260 8.75 5.53 -2.91
CA GLU A 260 8.74 6.65 -1.95
C GLU A 260 7.76 6.35 -0.80
N GLY A 261 7.83 5.11 -0.30
CA GLY A 261 6.90 4.58 0.68
C GLY A 261 5.57 4.14 0.10
N VAL A 262 4.61 3.90 1.00
CA VAL A 262 3.26 3.42 0.69
C VAL A 262 2.21 4.36 1.29
N ILE A 263 1.01 4.32 0.75
CA ILE A 263 -0.16 5.09 1.22
C ILE A 263 -1.39 4.21 1.30
N PRO A 264 -2.33 4.48 2.23
CA PRO A 264 -3.54 3.67 2.39
C PRO A 264 -4.36 3.52 1.10
N ALA A 265 -4.91 2.32 0.88
CA ALA A 265 -5.89 2.10 -0.17
C ALA A 265 -7.24 2.70 0.24
N GLN A 266 -7.54 3.89 -0.31
CA GLN A 266 -8.66 4.74 0.11
C GLN A 266 -9.89 4.66 -0.81
N GLN A 267 -9.88 3.81 -1.84
CA GLN A 267 -10.93 3.84 -2.88
C GLN A 267 -12.28 3.37 -2.34
N LEU A 268 -12.28 2.30 -1.55
CA LEU A 268 -13.48 1.73 -0.96
C LEU A 268 -14.11 2.68 0.08
N SER A 269 -13.30 3.21 1.00
CA SER A 269 -13.78 4.18 1.99
C SER A 269 -14.32 5.44 1.32
N ARG A 270 -13.66 5.94 0.27
CA ARG A 270 -14.15 7.11 -0.50
C ARG A 270 -15.42 6.83 -1.30
N SER A 271 -15.61 5.63 -1.86
CA SER A 271 -16.86 5.29 -2.56
C SER A 271 -18.05 5.23 -1.62
N LEU A 272 -17.82 4.87 -0.36
CA LEU A 272 -18.81 4.88 0.71
C LEU A 272 -19.08 6.28 1.29
N GLY A 273 -18.36 7.31 0.83
CA GLY A 273 -18.52 8.68 1.33
C GLY A 273 -17.93 8.91 2.73
N ILE A 274 -17.06 8.02 3.21
CA ILE A 274 -16.41 8.17 4.52
C ILE A 274 -15.39 9.32 4.44
N ALA A 275 -15.46 10.23 5.42
CA ALA A 275 -14.51 11.34 5.54
C ALA A 275 -13.06 10.83 5.68
N HIS A 276 -12.10 11.59 5.19
CA HIS A 276 -10.68 11.26 5.32
C HIS A 276 -9.94 12.43 5.93
N ASP A 277 -9.00 12.11 6.82
CA ASP A 277 -8.10 13.08 7.41
C ASP A 277 -6.73 12.96 6.72
N PHE A 278 -6.08 14.09 6.47
CA PHE A 278 -4.74 14.12 5.90
C PHE A 278 -3.71 14.04 7.03
N ASP A 279 -2.88 13.01 7.01
CA ASP A 279 -1.77 12.84 7.94
C ASP A 279 -0.53 13.54 7.37
N GLU A 280 -0.16 14.68 7.97
CA GLU A 280 1.00 15.47 7.57
C GLU A 280 2.33 14.74 7.75
N ARG A 281 2.43 13.77 8.67
CA ARG A 281 3.68 13.01 8.88
C ARG A 281 3.87 11.99 7.77
N HIS A 282 2.80 11.28 7.43
CA HIS A 282 2.82 10.26 6.38
C HIS A 282 2.53 10.84 4.99
N HIS A 283 2.20 12.14 4.88
CA HIS A 283 1.73 12.78 3.66
C HIS A 283 0.67 11.94 2.91
N ALA A 284 -0.33 11.45 3.64
CA ALA A 284 -1.31 10.51 3.12
C ALA A 284 -2.68 10.73 3.74
N PHE A 285 -3.73 10.36 3.00
CA PHE A 285 -5.10 10.35 3.52
C PHE A 285 -5.40 9.01 4.19
N GLY A 286 -6.06 9.05 5.34
CA GLY A 286 -6.65 7.89 6.01
C GLY A 286 -8.15 8.09 6.23
N PRO A 287 -8.98 7.03 6.16
CA PRO A 287 -10.40 7.13 6.48
C PRO A 287 -10.62 7.43 7.97
N ARG A 288 -11.63 8.25 8.27
CA ARG A 288 -12.03 8.53 9.65
C ARG A 288 -12.83 7.35 10.21
N VAL A 289 -12.16 6.56 11.03
CA VAL A 289 -12.70 5.41 11.77
C VAL A 289 -12.29 5.51 13.24
N ASP A 290 -13.02 4.82 14.12
CA ASP A 290 -12.68 4.79 15.55
C ASP A 290 -11.45 3.90 15.84
N GLY A 291 -11.05 3.82 17.11
CA GLY A 291 -9.92 3.00 17.55
C GLY A 291 -10.12 1.48 17.40
N ARG A 292 -11.31 1.03 17.00
CA ARG A 292 -11.64 -0.36 16.70
C ARG A 292 -11.79 -0.61 15.20
N GLY A 293 -11.62 0.43 14.38
CA GLY A 293 -11.79 0.39 12.94
C GLY A 293 -13.25 0.55 12.50
N GLU A 294 -14.18 0.88 13.40
CA GLU A 294 -15.58 1.12 13.05
C GLU A 294 -15.72 2.44 12.28
N SER A 295 -16.41 2.38 11.14
CA SER A 295 -16.75 3.59 10.38
C SER A 295 -18.07 4.21 10.89
N PRO A 296 -18.39 5.44 10.47
CA PRO A 296 -19.71 6.04 10.75
C PRO A 296 -20.90 5.27 10.14
N ILE A 297 -20.65 4.31 9.23
CA ILE A 297 -21.68 3.44 8.66
C ILE A 297 -21.72 2.14 9.49
N PRO A 298 -22.81 1.86 10.23
CA PRO A 298 -22.88 0.69 11.10
C PRO A 298 -22.62 -0.62 10.35
N GLY A 299 -21.79 -1.49 10.92
CA GLY A 299 -21.42 -2.77 10.32
C GLY A 299 -20.43 -2.69 9.17
N ILE A 300 -19.81 -1.52 8.90
CA ILE A 300 -18.65 -1.42 8.01
C ILE A 300 -17.42 -1.01 8.84
N LEU A 301 -16.43 -1.89 8.87
CA LEU A 301 -15.18 -1.73 9.59
C LEU A 301 -13.98 -1.72 8.63
N PHE A 302 -12.88 -1.10 9.04
CA PHE A 302 -11.62 -1.06 8.31
C PHE A 302 -10.46 -1.53 9.19
N ALA A 303 -9.57 -2.36 8.64
CA ALA A 303 -8.46 -2.94 9.39
C ALA A 303 -7.14 -2.99 8.59
N GLY A 304 -6.03 -2.73 9.28
CA GLY A 304 -4.69 -2.74 8.71
C GLY A 304 -4.33 -1.47 7.95
N ASP A 305 -3.41 -1.61 6.98
CA ASP A 305 -2.76 -0.45 6.34
C ASP A 305 -3.71 0.41 5.45
N CYS A 306 -4.97 -0.01 5.23
CA CYS A 306 -5.98 0.83 4.58
C CYS A 306 -6.53 1.93 5.51
N VAL A 307 -6.29 1.82 6.82
CA VAL A 307 -6.58 2.89 7.79
C VAL A 307 -5.36 3.80 7.93
N ARG A 308 -4.21 3.21 8.25
CA ARG A 308 -2.93 3.88 8.47
C ARG A 308 -1.80 2.89 8.31
N ILE A 309 -0.69 3.32 7.72
CA ILE A 309 0.51 2.48 7.55
C ILE A 309 1.10 2.16 8.91
N ALA A 310 1.18 0.88 9.25
CA ALA A 310 1.76 0.40 10.52
C ALA A 310 2.50 -0.95 10.37
N GLY A 311 2.42 -1.58 9.20
CA GLY A 311 3.14 -2.81 8.89
C GLY A 311 2.40 -4.09 9.28
N ALA A 312 2.94 -5.23 8.84
CA ALA A 312 2.26 -6.53 8.90
C ALA A 312 1.83 -6.96 10.31
N ALA A 313 2.71 -6.80 11.31
CA ALA A 313 2.42 -7.19 12.68
C ALA A 313 1.29 -6.35 13.29
N ALA A 314 1.34 -5.03 13.10
CA ALA A 314 0.26 -4.13 13.50
C ALA A 314 -1.05 -4.47 12.77
N ALA A 315 -0.98 -4.80 11.48
CA ALA A 315 -2.15 -5.18 10.70
C ALA A 315 -2.84 -6.43 11.24
N GLU A 316 -2.09 -7.45 11.69
CA GLU A 316 -2.66 -8.64 12.36
C GLU A 316 -3.49 -8.25 13.60
N HIS A 317 -2.95 -7.40 14.48
CA HIS A 317 -3.66 -6.91 15.67
C HIS A 317 -4.88 -6.06 15.31
N ALA A 318 -4.76 -5.17 14.32
CA ALA A 318 -5.89 -4.39 13.82
C ALA A 318 -7.01 -5.28 13.27
N GLY A 319 -6.65 -6.39 12.60
CA GLY A 319 -7.61 -7.40 12.15
C GLY A 319 -8.38 -8.06 13.29
N ARG A 320 -7.69 -8.47 14.36
CA ARG A 320 -8.33 -9.07 15.55
C ARG A 320 -9.22 -8.08 16.29
N ILE A 321 -8.80 -6.82 16.40
CA ILE A 321 -9.61 -5.73 16.97
C ILE A 321 -10.93 -5.56 16.19
N ALA A 322 -10.85 -5.48 14.87
CA ALA A 322 -12.03 -5.36 14.02
C ALA A 322 -12.93 -6.61 14.11
N ALA A 323 -12.35 -7.80 14.25
CA ALA A 323 -13.11 -9.03 14.47
C ALA A 323 -13.85 -9.05 15.82
N ILE A 324 -13.22 -8.61 16.91
CA ILE A 324 -13.89 -8.48 18.22
C ILE A 324 -15.04 -7.48 18.12
N SER A 325 -14.82 -6.32 17.49
CA SER A 325 -15.89 -5.34 17.26
C SER A 325 -17.04 -5.91 16.43
N ALA A 326 -16.73 -6.63 15.34
CA ALA A 326 -17.73 -7.32 14.53
C ALA A 326 -18.55 -8.33 15.35
N LEU A 327 -17.92 -9.12 16.23
CA LEU A 327 -18.64 -10.07 17.09
C LEU A 327 -19.60 -9.35 18.04
N ARG A 328 -19.16 -8.26 18.68
CA ARG A 328 -20.01 -7.44 19.54
C ARG A 328 -21.26 -6.93 18.81
N MET A 329 -21.11 -6.53 17.55
CA MET A 329 -22.24 -6.13 16.70
C MET A 329 -23.18 -7.30 16.41
N LEU A 330 -22.65 -8.47 16.07
CA LEU A 330 -23.43 -9.66 15.73
C LEU A 330 -24.16 -10.28 16.93
N THR A 331 -23.56 -10.22 18.12
CA THR A 331 -24.15 -10.78 19.35
C THR A 331 -24.92 -9.76 20.18
N ALA A 332 -24.85 -8.47 19.81
CA ALA A 332 -25.34 -7.35 20.60
C ALA A 332 -24.78 -7.30 22.05
N ASP A 333 -23.56 -7.84 22.25
CA ASP A 333 -22.87 -7.82 23.55
C ASP A 333 -21.65 -6.88 23.49
N PRO A 334 -21.74 -5.66 24.05
CA PRO A 334 -20.61 -4.71 24.03
C PRO A 334 -19.45 -5.11 24.95
N ALA A 335 -19.65 -6.03 25.90
CA ALA A 335 -18.63 -6.46 26.86
C ALA A 335 -17.82 -7.67 26.35
N LEU A 336 -18.30 -8.35 25.31
CA LEU A 336 -17.65 -9.52 24.71
C LEU A 336 -16.15 -9.26 24.46
N ASP A 337 -15.31 -10.17 24.95
CA ASP A 337 -13.86 -10.16 24.74
C ASP A 337 -13.16 -8.82 25.10
N ALA A 338 -13.67 -8.08 26.11
CA ALA A 338 -13.08 -6.79 26.52
C ALA A 338 -11.61 -6.86 26.94
N ALA A 339 -11.21 -7.91 27.65
CA ALA A 339 -9.81 -8.11 28.04
C ALA A 339 -8.91 -8.37 26.82
N ALA A 340 -9.37 -9.20 25.88
CA ALA A 340 -8.65 -9.49 24.65
C ALA A 340 -8.54 -8.24 23.76
N LEU A 341 -9.62 -7.46 23.64
CA LEU A 341 -9.61 -6.19 22.90
C LEU A 341 -8.56 -5.23 23.46
N ALA A 342 -8.51 -5.07 24.78
CA ALA A 342 -7.53 -4.20 25.43
C ALA A 342 -6.09 -4.69 25.19
N ASP A 343 -5.87 -6.00 25.16
CA ASP A 343 -4.55 -6.57 24.85
C ASP A 343 -4.13 -6.31 23.40
N GLU A 344 -4.99 -6.61 22.44
CA GLU A 344 -4.73 -6.37 21.02
C GLU A 344 -4.46 -4.87 20.75
N GLN A 345 -5.19 -3.98 21.43
CA GLN A 345 -4.95 -2.54 21.35
C GLN A 345 -3.57 -2.15 21.90
N ARG A 346 -3.14 -2.71 23.03
CA ARG A 346 -1.78 -2.47 23.57
C ARG A 346 -0.71 -2.93 22.58
N GLN A 347 -0.86 -4.12 22.00
CA GLN A 347 0.09 -4.66 21.02
C GLN A 347 0.14 -3.81 19.74
N LEU A 348 -1.03 -3.38 19.25
CA LEU A 348 -1.12 -2.47 18.10
C LEU A 348 -0.37 -1.15 18.38
N GLN A 349 -0.55 -0.56 19.57
CA GLN A 349 0.14 0.67 19.94
C GLN A 349 1.66 0.49 20.05
N ALA A 350 2.12 -0.66 20.58
CA ALA A 350 3.55 -0.97 20.64
C ALA A 350 4.18 -1.03 19.24
N HIS A 351 3.51 -1.69 18.28
CA HIS A 351 3.97 -1.73 16.89
C HIS A 351 3.87 -0.37 16.18
N ALA A 352 2.82 0.41 16.44
CA ALA A 352 2.66 1.74 15.86
C ALA A 352 3.78 2.71 16.27
N ARG A 353 4.33 2.59 17.49
CA ARG A 353 5.49 3.40 17.92
C ARG A 353 6.75 3.12 17.11
N ILE A 354 6.95 1.87 16.70
CA ILE A 354 8.09 1.47 15.87
C ILE A 354 7.95 2.07 14.47
N GLN A 355 6.71 2.07 13.93
CA GLN A 355 6.45 2.70 12.65
C GLN A 355 6.82 4.19 12.67
N SER A 356 6.47 4.92 13.74
CA SER A 356 6.87 6.33 13.89
C SER A 356 8.39 6.55 13.74
N LEU A 357 9.21 5.63 14.28
CA LEU A 357 10.67 5.69 14.12
C LEU A 357 11.08 5.49 12.64
N VAL A 358 10.44 4.55 11.94
CA VAL A 358 10.68 4.33 10.51
C VAL A 358 10.33 5.58 9.71
N ASP A 359 9.19 6.21 10.01
CA ASP A 359 8.75 7.44 9.33
C ASP A 359 9.69 8.61 9.60
N ALA A 360 10.28 8.70 10.80
CA ALA A 360 11.27 9.72 11.12
C ALA A 360 12.60 9.50 10.38
N VAL A 361 12.99 8.24 10.14
CA VAL A 361 14.20 7.88 9.37
C VAL A 361 13.98 8.09 7.87
N TYR A 362 12.78 7.79 7.38
CA TYR A 362 12.39 7.84 5.98
C TYR A 362 11.18 8.76 5.79
N PRO A 363 11.32 10.07 6.04
CA PRO A 363 10.22 10.99 5.83
C PRO A 363 9.82 10.97 4.34
N PRO A 364 8.52 11.03 4.02
CA PRO A 364 8.08 11.18 2.65
C PRO A 364 8.75 12.40 2.01
N PRO A 365 9.25 12.30 0.77
CA PRO A 365 9.97 13.41 0.16
C PRO A 365 9.02 14.57 -0.12
N ALA A 366 9.55 15.80 -0.03
CA ALA A 366 8.86 17.00 -0.53
C ALA A 366 8.75 17.04 -2.08
N MET A 367 9.16 15.95 -2.76
CA MET A 367 9.35 15.87 -4.21
C MET A 367 8.13 16.22 -5.05
N LEU A 368 6.91 16.11 -4.51
CA LEU A 368 5.72 16.51 -5.24
C LEU A 368 5.78 17.98 -5.69
N ALA A 369 6.36 18.87 -4.87
CA ALA A 369 6.46 20.29 -5.19
C ALA A 369 7.46 20.60 -6.33
N ALA A 370 8.51 19.80 -6.46
CA ALA A 370 9.57 20.01 -7.44
C ALA A 370 9.33 19.32 -8.79
N THR A 371 8.10 18.86 -9.07
CA THR A 371 7.78 18.10 -10.29
C THR A 371 7.90 19.01 -11.53
N PRO A 372 8.80 18.76 -12.50
CA PRO A 372 8.93 19.59 -13.71
C PRO A 372 7.66 19.56 -14.57
N ASP A 373 7.38 20.65 -15.29
CA ASP A 373 6.15 20.82 -16.08
C ASP A 373 5.93 19.73 -17.14
N GLU A 374 7.00 19.25 -17.77
CA GLU A 374 6.95 18.20 -18.79
C GLU A 374 6.62 16.81 -18.22
N THR A 375 6.64 16.65 -16.90
CA THR A 375 6.46 15.35 -16.26
C THR A 375 5.00 14.91 -16.35
N VAL A 376 4.75 13.77 -16.99
CA VAL A 376 3.42 13.14 -17.01
C VAL A 376 3.02 12.77 -15.58
N ILE A 377 1.94 13.33 -15.05
CA ILE A 377 1.40 12.99 -13.72
C ILE A 377 0.23 12.00 -13.81
N CYS A 378 -0.42 11.90 -14.98
CA CYS A 378 -1.48 10.94 -15.24
C CYS A 378 -1.18 10.10 -16.47
N ARG A 379 -0.54 8.94 -16.27
CA ARG A 379 -0.19 8.03 -17.37
C ARG A 379 -1.37 7.51 -18.19
N CYS A 380 -2.58 7.49 -17.62
CA CYS A 380 -3.75 6.96 -18.32
C CYS A 380 -4.31 7.93 -19.35
N GLU A 381 -4.26 9.23 -19.06
CA GLU A 381 -4.79 10.29 -19.93
C GLU A 381 -3.67 11.19 -20.48
N ASN A 382 -2.41 10.80 -20.25
CA ASN A 382 -1.19 11.50 -20.65
C ASN A 382 -1.10 12.99 -20.23
N VAL A 383 -1.64 13.32 -19.05
CA VAL A 383 -1.64 14.70 -18.52
C VAL A 383 -0.34 15.01 -17.80
N THR A 384 0.28 16.16 -18.09
CA THR A 384 1.51 16.65 -17.46
C THR A 384 1.27 17.55 -16.24
N ALA A 385 2.32 17.77 -15.45
CA ALA A 385 2.28 18.71 -14.34
C ALA A 385 1.99 20.14 -14.83
N GLY A 386 2.61 20.57 -15.93
CA GLY A 386 2.42 21.90 -16.49
C GLY A 386 1.00 22.16 -16.95
N GLU A 387 0.34 21.17 -17.57
CA GLU A 387 -1.08 21.27 -17.95
C GLU A 387 -1.98 21.43 -16.72
N LEU A 388 -1.72 20.68 -15.64
CA LEU A 388 -2.42 20.86 -14.38
C LEU A 388 -2.19 22.26 -13.80
N ARG A 389 -0.95 22.74 -13.81
CA ARG A 389 -0.62 24.07 -13.29
C ARG A 389 -1.35 25.17 -14.07
N ALA A 390 -1.35 25.08 -15.40
CA ALA A 390 -2.08 25.99 -16.26
C ALA A 390 -3.60 26.00 -15.94
N ALA A 391 -4.20 24.83 -15.73
CA ALA A 391 -5.61 24.74 -15.35
C ALA A 391 -5.90 25.37 -13.97
N VAL A 392 -5.02 25.19 -12.98
CA VAL A 392 -5.15 25.83 -11.66
C VAL A 392 -5.02 27.34 -11.77
N ALA A 393 -4.07 27.85 -12.55
CA ALA A 393 -3.92 29.28 -12.82
C ALA A 393 -5.17 29.88 -13.50
N ALA A 394 -5.87 29.09 -14.32
CA ALA A 394 -7.14 29.47 -14.94
C ALA A 394 -8.37 29.35 -14.01
N GLY A 395 -8.18 29.03 -12.72
CA GLY A 395 -9.26 28.98 -11.73
C GLY A 395 -9.74 27.58 -11.35
N CYS A 396 -9.03 26.51 -11.72
CA CYS A 396 -9.33 25.17 -11.22
C CYS A 396 -9.06 25.06 -9.71
N ALA A 397 -10.14 24.89 -8.93
CA ALA A 397 -10.14 24.92 -7.47
C ALA A 397 -9.73 23.60 -6.81
N GLY A 398 -9.87 22.45 -7.49
CA GLY A 398 -9.58 21.16 -6.87
C GLY A 398 -9.63 19.96 -7.80
N PRO A 399 -9.30 18.74 -7.30
CA PRO A 399 -9.11 17.56 -8.13
C PRO A 399 -10.31 17.19 -9.01
N ASN A 400 -11.54 17.32 -8.52
CA ASN A 400 -12.73 17.01 -9.33
C ASN A 400 -12.96 18.00 -10.47
N GLN A 401 -12.57 19.26 -10.32
CA GLN A 401 -12.61 20.23 -11.41
C GLN A 401 -11.46 19.96 -12.39
N ALA A 402 -10.25 19.68 -11.91
CA ALA A 402 -9.13 19.29 -12.76
C ALA A 402 -9.48 18.07 -13.61
N LYS A 403 -10.21 17.10 -13.04
CA LYS A 403 -10.76 15.95 -13.76
C LYS A 403 -11.66 16.38 -14.93
N SER A 404 -12.54 17.36 -14.76
CA SER A 404 -13.41 17.84 -15.84
C SER A 404 -12.64 18.59 -16.93
N PHE A 405 -11.60 19.34 -16.58
CA PHE A 405 -10.82 20.15 -17.53
C PHE A 405 -9.81 19.31 -18.32
N LEU A 406 -9.10 18.40 -17.63
CA LEU A 406 -7.93 17.69 -18.17
C LEU A 406 -8.13 16.18 -18.25
N ARG A 407 -9.29 15.67 -17.85
CA ARG A 407 -9.58 14.22 -17.71
C ARG A 407 -8.71 13.50 -16.68
N VAL A 408 -7.87 14.22 -15.92
CA VAL A 408 -6.99 13.61 -14.92
C VAL A 408 -7.77 12.76 -13.91
N GLY A 409 -7.37 11.50 -13.77
CA GLY A 409 -8.05 10.53 -12.91
C GLY A 409 -9.28 9.86 -13.52
N MET A 410 -9.56 10.05 -14.83
CA MET A 410 -10.64 9.35 -15.55
C MET A 410 -10.24 7.99 -16.14
N GLY A 411 -8.95 7.70 -16.26
CA GLY A 411 -8.49 6.43 -16.83
C GLY A 411 -8.80 5.19 -15.99
N PRO A 412 -8.40 3.98 -16.43
CA PRO A 412 -8.76 2.72 -15.77
C PRO A 412 -8.33 2.59 -14.31
N CYS A 413 -7.30 3.34 -13.90
CA CYS A 413 -6.86 3.38 -12.50
C CYS A 413 -7.77 4.22 -11.58
N GLN A 414 -8.72 4.98 -12.14
CA GLN A 414 -9.70 5.82 -11.43
C GLN A 414 -9.04 6.81 -10.44
N GLY A 415 -7.95 7.43 -10.87
CA GLY A 415 -7.24 8.42 -10.06
C GLY A 415 -6.34 7.83 -8.97
N ARG A 416 -6.28 6.50 -8.84
CA ARG A 416 -5.43 5.81 -7.83
C ARG A 416 -3.99 6.30 -7.87
N LEU A 417 -3.39 6.38 -9.06
CA LEU A 417 -1.99 6.75 -9.24
C LEU A 417 -1.75 8.26 -9.33
N CYS A 418 -2.60 9.02 -10.01
CA CYS A 418 -2.35 10.46 -10.17
C CYS A 418 -2.91 11.30 -9.03
N GLY A 419 -3.88 10.79 -8.26
CA GLY A 419 -4.62 11.59 -7.28
C GLY A 419 -3.77 12.23 -6.19
N PRO A 420 -2.82 11.52 -5.54
CA PRO A 420 -1.96 12.15 -4.54
C PRO A 420 -1.12 13.29 -5.12
N THR A 421 -0.56 13.08 -6.32
CA THR A 421 0.21 14.11 -7.03
C THR A 421 -0.65 15.30 -7.42
N VAL A 422 -1.85 15.06 -7.96
CA VAL A 422 -2.78 16.12 -8.37
C VAL A 422 -3.20 16.96 -7.17
N ALA A 423 -3.58 16.32 -6.06
CA ALA A 423 -3.92 17.03 -4.84
C ALA A 423 -2.74 17.85 -4.30
N GLY A 424 -1.52 17.27 -4.32
CA GLY A 424 -0.30 17.94 -3.90
C GLY A 424 0.04 19.18 -4.72
N LEU A 425 0.03 19.07 -6.06
CA LEU A 425 0.35 20.19 -6.96
C LEU A 425 -0.69 21.32 -6.86
N ILE A 426 -1.98 20.98 -6.75
CA ILE A 426 -3.04 21.99 -6.55
C ILE A 426 -2.85 22.71 -5.21
N ALA A 427 -2.57 21.95 -4.14
CA ALA A 427 -2.36 22.51 -2.80
C ALA A 427 -1.19 23.48 -2.75
N GLU A 428 -0.07 23.11 -3.38
CA GLU A 428 1.10 23.97 -3.52
C GLU A 428 0.74 25.28 -4.25
N MET A 429 0.13 25.19 -5.44
CA MET A 429 -0.20 26.35 -6.24
C MET A 429 -1.20 27.31 -5.59
N GLN A 430 -2.11 26.77 -4.77
CA GLN A 430 -3.11 27.56 -4.07
C GLN A 430 -2.66 27.98 -2.67
N HIS A 431 -1.45 27.60 -2.23
CA HIS A 431 -0.95 27.81 -0.88
C HIS A 431 -1.90 27.30 0.22
N ARG A 432 -2.47 26.11 -0.01
CA ARG A 432 -3.41 25.43 0.90
C ARG A 432 -2.83 24.10 1.36
N SER A 433 -3.37 23.53 2.44
CA SER A 433 -3.02 22.16 2.81
C SER A 433 -3.60 21.17 1.80
N VAL A 434 -2.94 20.01 1.64
CA VAL A 434 -3.47 18.92 0.82
C VAL A 434 -4.82 18.43 1.36
N GLY A 435 -4.99 18.45 2.69
CA GLY A 435 -6.25 18.15 3.36
C GLY A 435 -7.40 19.02 2.87
N ASP A 436 -7.19 20.34 2.76
CA ASP A 436 -8.22 21.30 2.33
C ASP A 436 -8.56 21.17 0.84
N VAL A 437 -7.57 20.88 0.00
CA VAL A 437 -7.79 20.61 -1.43
C VAL A 437 -8.57 19.31 -1.64
N GLY A 438 -8.34 18.34 -0.77
CA GLY A 438 -9.02 17.06 -0.79
C GLY A 438 -8.55 16.15 -1.93
N TYR A 439 -9.45 15.27 -2.37
CA TYR A 439 -9.16 14.24 -3.36
C TYR A 439 -10.32 14.08 -4.35
N PHE A 440 -10.12 13.24 -5.36
CA PHE A 440 -11.20 12.84 -6.25
C PHE A 440 -12.38 12.22 -5.50
N ARG A 441 -13.59 12.49 -5.98
CA ARG A 441 -14.78 11.71 -5.64
C ARG A 441 -14.66 10.36 -6.33
N ILE A 442 -14.62 9.28 -5.54
CA ILE A 442 -14.55 7.91 -6.02
C ILE A 442 -15.96 7.33 -6.10
N ARG A 443 -16.23 6.55 -7.14
CA ARG A 443 -17.52 5.89 -7.38
C ARG A 443 -17.27 4.42 -7.72
N ALA A 444 -18.29 3.60 -7.52
CA ALA A 444 -18.32 2.28 -8.12
C ALA A 444 -18.43 2.41 -9.65
N PRO A 445 -17.84 1.46 -10.42
CA PRO A 445 -17.08 0.31 -9.94
C PRO A 445 -15.63 0.68 -9.53
N LEU A 446 -15.16 0.15 -8.39
CA LEU A 446 -13.83 0.41 -7.81
C LEU A 446 -12.66 -0.12 -8.68
N GLN A 447 -12.99 -1.09 -9.53
CA GLN A 447 -12.14 -1.69 -10.54
C GLN A 447 -12.99 -1.89 -11.80
N PRO A 448 -12.41 -1.87 -13.02
CA PRO A 448 -13.17 -2.12 -14.24
C PRO A 448 -13.89 -3.48 -14.20
N VAL A 449 -15.17 -3.47 -14.57
CA VAL A 449 -16.03 -4.64 -14.77
C VAL A 449 -16.50 -4.61 -16.22
N THR A 450 -16.53 -5.76 -16.87
CA THR A 450 -17.02 -5.87 -18.24
C THR A 450 -18.55 -5.76 -18.28
N VAL A 451 -19.10 -5.35 -19.42
CA VAL A 451 -20.56 -5.30 -19.61
C VAL A 451 -21.18 -6.71 -19.48
N GLY A 452 -20.48 -7.76 -19.96
CA GLY A 452 -20.93 -9.15 -19.80
C GLY A 452 -20.99 -9.58 -18.33
N GLU A 453 -19.96 -9.25 -17.54
CA GLU A 453 -19.95 -9.52 -16.10
C GLU A 453 -21.12 -8.83 -15.38
N LEU A 454 -21.58 -7.65 -15.83
CA LEU A 454 -22.75 -6.97 -15.26
C LEU A 454 -24.08 -7.55 -15.75
N ALA A 455 -24.17 -7.93 -17.03
CA ALA A 455 -25.38 -8.53 -17.61
C ALA A 455 -25.70 -9.90 -16.99
N ASP A 456 -24.66 -10.64 -16.59
CA ASP A 456 -24.79 -11.93 -15.90
C ASP A 456 -25.12 -11.79 -14.41
N MET A 457 -25.24 -10.56 -13.86
CA MET A 457 -25.74 -10.38 -12.50
C MET A 457 -27.17 -10.89 -12.41
N GLN A 458 -27.34 -12.06 -11.81
CA GLN A 458 -28.65 -12.54 -11.44
C GLN A 458 -29.22 -11.58 -10.39
N ASP A 459 -30.35 -10.95 -10.70
CA ASP A 459 -31.18 -10.27 -9.71
C ASP A 459 -31.54 -11.31 -8.65
N ALA A 460 -30.92 -11.18 -7.47
CA ALA A 460 -30.87 -12.24 -6.48
C ALA A 460 -31.89 -12.06 -5.37
#